data_AF-A0A2V7U709-F1
#
_entry.id   AF-A0A2V7U709-F1
#
_cell.length_a   1.000
_cell.length_b   1.000
_cell.length_c   1.000
_cell.angle_alpha   90.00
_cell.angle_beta   90.00
_cell.angle_gamma   90.00
#
_symmetry.space_group_name_H-M   'P 1'
#
loop_
_entity.id
_entity.type
_entity.pdbx_description
1 polymer ?
#
loop_
_entity_poly.entity_id
_entity_poly.type
_entity_poly.pdbx_seq_one_letter_code
_entity_poly.pdbx_strand_id
1 'polypeptide(L)' 'AGLAATKDALNREMHMSLEEALEHEAAVQAELMQRPDFHEGFTAFMAKRPPRFEGAPE' A
#
# COMPACT_ATOMS: atom_id res chain seq x y z
N ALA A 1 7.98 -1.40 1.93
CA ALA A 1 7.46 -1.54 0.54
C ALA A 1 6.34 -0.55 0.21
N GLY A 2 5.30 -0.45 1.04
CA GLY A 2 4.14 0.42 0.79
C GLY A 2 4.49 1.88 0.52
N LEU A 3 5.33 2.51 1.36
CA LEU A 3 5.74 3.92 1.15
C LEU A 3 6.40 4.18 -0.21
N ALA A 4 7.24 3.25 -0.68
CA ALA A 4 7.91 3.40 -1.97
C ALA A 4 6.90 3.30 -3.13
N ALA A 5 5.95 2.37 -3.04
CA ALA A 5 4.88 2.21 -4.02
C ALA A 5 3.97 3.44 -4.07
N THR A 6 3.57 3.99 -2.91
CA THR A 6 2.76 5.23 -2.86
C THR A 6 3.50 6.41 -3.49
N LYS A 7 4.80 6.56 -3.25
CA LYS A 7 5.60 7.63 -3.87
C LYS A 7 5.65 7.51 -5.39
N ASP A 8 5.85 6.29 -5.90
CA ASP A 8 5.87 6.02 -7.35
C ASP A 8 4.49 6.26 -7.99
N ALA A 9 3.41 5.81 -7.35
CA ALA A 9 2.04 6.06 -7.76
C ALA A 9 1.74 7.56 -7.90
N LEU A 10 2.03 8.36 -6.86
CA LEU A 10 1.83 9.82 -6.90
C LEU A 10 2.59 10.49 -8.05
N ASN A 11 3.82 10.05 -8.34
CA ASN A 11 4.60 10.61 -9.45
C ASN A 11 4.01 10.28 -10.82
N ARG A 12 3.44 9.09 -10.98
CA ARG A 12 2.88 8.61 -12.25
C ARG A 12 1.47 9.17 -12.50
N GLU A 13 0.62 9.11 -11.49
CA GLU A 13 -0.80 9.47 -11.59
C GLU A 13 -1.01 10.96 -11.89
N MET A 14 -0.04 11.83 -11.56
CA MET A 14 -0.04 13.24 -11.98
C MET A 14 -0.15 13.46 -13.49
N HIS A 15 0.21 12.46 -14.29
CA HIS A 15 0.21 12.52 -15.75
C HIS A 15 -0.85 11.60 -16.39
N MET A 16 -1.74 11.02 -15.58
CA MET A 16 -2.80 10.12 -16.02
C MET A 16 -4.16 10.82 -16.01
N SER A 17 -5.10 10.32 -16.80
CA SER A 17 -6.52 10.58 -16.55
C SER A 17 -6.98 9.91 -15.24
N LEU A 18 -8.11 10.34 -14.71
CA LEU A 18 -8.67 9.74 -13.49
C LEU A 18 -8.93 8.24 -13.64
N GLU A 19 -9.43 7.80 -14.80
CA GLU A 19 -9.75 6.39 -15.04
C GLU A 19 -8.47 5.53 -15.07
N GLU A 20 -7.44 5.99 -15.79
CA GLU A 20 -6.13 5.32 -15.82
C GLU A 20 -5.47 5.28 -14.43
N ALA A 21 -5.58 6.36 -13.65
CA ALA A 21 -5.06 6.41 -12.28
C ALA A 21 -5.75 5.39 -11.37
N LEU A 22 -7.08 5.25 -11.48
CA LEU A 22 -7.85 4.26 -10.70
C LEU A 22 -7.49 2.82 -11.08
N GLU A 23 -7.32 2.53 -12.37
CA GLU A 23 -6.88 1.20 -12.83
C GLU A 23 -5.46 0.87 -12.34
N HIS A 24 -4.56 1.86 -12.42
CA HIS A 24 -3.19 1.74 -11.92
C HIS A 24 -3.16 1.51 -10.40
N GLU A 25 -3.92 2.29 -9.63
CA GLU A 25 -4.02 2.14 -8.18
C GLU A 25 -4.55 0.75 -7.81
N ALA A 26 -5.61 0.28 -8.47
CA ALA A 26 -6.19 -1.04 -8.21
C ALA A 26 -5.17 -2.17 -8.44
N ALA A 27 -4.38 -2.11 -9.51
CA ALA A 27 -3.34 -3.10 -9.79
C ALA A 27 -2.22 -3.08 -8.74
N VAL A 28 -1.72 -1.89 -8.39
CA VAL A 28 -0.64 -1.73 -7.39
C VAL A 28 -1.12 -2.15 -6.00
N GLN A 29 -2.33 -1.76 -5.60
CA GLN A 29 -2.90 -2.16 -4.32
C GLN A 29 -3.13 -3.67 -4.25
N ALA A 30 -3.64 -4.31 -5.30
CA ALA A 30 -3.82 -5.76 -5.34
C ALA A 30 -2.49 -6.51 -5.12
N GLU A 31 -1.38 -6.01 -5.67
CA GLU A 31 -0.05 -6.55 -5.42
C GLU A 31 0.40 -6.33 -3.96
N LEU A 32 0.23 -5.12 -3.43
CA LEU A 32 0.60 -4.80 -2.05
C LEU A 32 -0.20 -5.63 -1.03
N MET A 33 -1.45 -5.96 -1.33
CA MET A 33 -2.31 -6.78 -0.48
C MET A 33 -1.81 -8.22 -0.28
N GLN A 34 -0.93 -8.71 -1.15
CA GLN A 34 -0.32 -10.04 -1.02
C GLN A 34 0.93 -10.05 -0.11
N ARG A 35 1.37 -8.88 0.38
CA ARG A 35 2.62 -8.76 1.14
C ARG A 35 2.42 -8.91 2.65
N PRO A 36 3.43 -9.40 3.39
CA PRO A 36 3.34 -9.61 4.84
C PRO A 36 2.92 -8.37 5.63
N ASP A 37 3.46 -7.19 5.30
CA ASP A 37 3.11 -5.93 5.97
C ASP A 37 1.62 -5.58 5.84
N PHE A 38 1.00 -5.90 4.70
CA PHE A 38 -0.44 -5.68 4.53
C PHE A 38 -1.24 -6.61 5.43
N HIS A 39 -0.91 -7.90 5.42
CA HIS A 39 -1.57 -8.88 6.28
C HIS A 39 -1.41 -8.52 7.76
N GLU A 40 -0.22 -8.12 8.19
CA GLU A 40 0.03 -7.67 9.56
C GLU A 40 -0.78 -6.41 9.89
N GLY A 41 -0.78 -5.40 9.02
CA GLY A 41 -1.56 -4.18 9.21
C GLY A 41 -3.05 -4.48 9.35
N PHE A 42 -3.59 -5.33 8.48
CA PHE A 42 -4.99 -5.75 8.52
C PHE A 42 -5.32 -6.54 9.79
N THR A 43 -4.52 -7.55 10.12
CA THR A 43 -4.73 -8.38 11.33
C THR A 43 -4.60 -7.55 12.61
N ALA A 44 -3.61 -6.67 12.70
CA ALA A 44 -3.42 -5.78 13.84
C ALA A 44 -4.60 -4.81 14.01
N PHE A 45 -5.07 -4.23 12.90
CA PHE A 45 -6.25 -3.35 12.88
C PHE A 45 -7.50 -4.08 13.39
N MET A 46 -7.79 -5.27 12.85
CA MET A 46 -8.94 -6.09 13.27
C MET A 46 -8.83 -6.51 14.75
N ALA A 47 -7.61 -6.78 15.23
CA ALA A 47 -7.34 -7.14 16.62
C ALA A 47 -7.19 -5.92 17.57
N LYS A 48 -7.33 -4.68 17.07
CA LYS A 48 -7.17 -3.43 17.84
C LYS A 48 -5.83 -3.33 18.59
N ARG A 49 -4.75 -3.81 17.98
CA ARG A 49 -3.39 -3.70 18.50
C ARG A 49 -2.50 -2.89 17.56
N PRO A 50 -1.37 -2.34 18.04
CA PRO A 50 -0.38 -1.75 17.16
C PRO A 50 0.15 -2.79 16.15
N PRO A 51 0.30 -2.43 14.86
CA PRO A 51 0.93 -3.29 13.86
C PRO A 51 2.46 -3.32 14.06
N ARG A 52 3.09 -4.42 13.64
CA ARG A 52 4.55 -4.59 13.66
C ARG A 52 5.06 -4.81 12.24
N PHE A 53 5.32 -3.72 11.51
CA PHE A 53 5.82 -3.77 10.14
C PHE A 53 7.30 -4.16 10.10
N GLU A 54 7.71 -4.87 9.06
CA GLU A 54 9.11 -5.22 8.85
C GLU A 54 9.94 -3.96 8.58
N GLY A 55 11.01 -3.76 9.36
CA GLY A 55 11.92 -2.62 9.22
C GLY A 55 11.41 -1.29 9.80
N ALA A 56 10.31 -1.29 10.54
CA ALA A 56 9.92 -0.13 11.35
C ALA A 56 10.94 0.10 12.49
N PRO A 57 11.32 1.35 12.78
CA PRO A 57 12.11 1.66 13.98
C PRO A 57 11.32 1.26 15.23
N GLU A 58 12.05 0.80 16.27
CA GLU A 58 11.47 0.49 17.58
C GLU A 58 10.81 1.71 18.24
#